data_AF-A0A7S1ZWT3-F1
#
_entry.id   AF-A0A7S1ZWT3-F1
#
_cell.length_a   1.000
_cell.length_b   1.000
_cell.length_c   1.000
_cell.angle_alpha   90.00
_cell.angle_beta   90.00
_cell.angle_gamma   90.00
#
_symmetry.space_group_name_H-M   'P 1'
#
loop_
_entity.id
_entity.type
_entity.pdbx_description
1 polymer ?
#
loop_
_entity_poly.entity_id
_entity_poly.type
_entity_poly.pdbx_seq_one_letter_code
_entity_poly.pdbx_strand_id
1 'polypeptide(L)'
;TNKHTHTHTHTSPTKKKVKVSKATKEMIPHPEIPIATLRPNDILLLLFLGTTYELASRLLSTVLKSKSSHEKTLRTELLALKYEVVIMRNKGPSTFVETSKLERAVLKKESELDKLEEEKKVRVTTFIKFQKNTSYGLSL
;
A
#
# COMPACT_ATOMS: atom_id res chain seq x y z
N THR A 1 62.72 -17.34 -27.56
CA THR A 1 62.58 -15.94 -27.11
C THR A 1 61.39 -15.90 -26.17
N ASN A 2 61.42 -15.48 -24.90
CA ASN A 2 62.34 -14.67 -24.12
C ASN A 2 62.16 -15.13 -22.65
N LYS A 3 63.26 -15.32 -21.92
CA LYS A 3 63.25 -15.71 -20.50
C LYS A 3 63.07 -14.45 -19.65
N HIS A 4 62.05 -14.40 -18.79
CA HIS A 4 62.03 -13.41 -17.72
C HIS A 4 61.88 -14.08 -16.35
N THR A 5 63.05 -14.18 -15.72
CA THR A 5 63.30 -14.37 -14.29
C THR A 5 62.70 -13.22 -13.49
N HIS A 6 61.75 -13.51 -12.61
CA HIS A 6 61.34 -12.61 -11.55
C HIS A 6 62.09 -12.98 -10.26
N THR A 7 63.00 -12.10 -9.84
CA THR A 7 63.73 -12.15 -8.59
C THR A 7 62.85 -11.68 -7.43
N HIS A 8 62.77 -12.51 -6.38
CA HIS A 8 62.23 -12.15 -5.08
C HIS A 8 63.14 -11.14 -4.38
N THR A 9 62.58 -10.02 -3.93
CA THR A 9 63.16 -9.18 -2.88
C THR A 9 62.17 -9.03 -1.74
N HIS A 10 62.56 -9.59 -0.62
CA HIS A 10 61.88 -9.61 0.67
C HIS A 10 62.18 -8.29 1.39
N THR A 11 61.18 -7.46 1.65
CA THR A 11 61.31 -6.30 2.55
C THR A 11 60.35 -6.46 3.72
N SER A 12 60.95 -6.54 4.90
CA SER A 12 60.28 -6.70 6.19
C SER A 12 59.37 -5.51 6.51
N PRO A 13 58.20 -5.72 7.14
CA PRO A 13 57.28 -4.64 7.48
C PRO A 13 57.83 -3.83 8.67
N THR A 14 58.19 -2.58 8.42
CA THR A 14 58.38 -1.58 9.46
C THR A 14 57.03 -1.28 10.12
N LYS A 15 56.86 -1.71 11.37
CA LYS A 15 55.73 -1.35 12.23
C LYS A 15 55.68 0.17 12.43
N LYS A 16 54.95 0.87 11.57
CA LYS A 16 54.52 2.24 11.84
C LYS A 16 53.52 2.17 13.00
N LYS A 17 53.92 2.64 14.19
CA LYS A 17 53.00 2.97 15.28
C LYS A 17 52.05 4.04 14.76
N VAL A 18 50.88 3.62 14.28
CA VAL A 18 49.75 4.52 14.05
C VAL A 18 49.31 5.01 15.42
N LYS A 19 49.74 6.21 15.80
CA LYS A 19 49.07 6.98 16.85
C LYS A 19 47.66 7.23 16.31
N VAL A 20 46.69 6.44 16.77
CA VAL A 20 45.28 6.76 16.64
C VAL A 20 45.07 8.01 17.50
N SER A 21 45.25 9.18 16.89
CA SER A 21 44.71 10.42 17.42
C SER A 21 43.21 10.19 17.54
N LYS A 22 42.69 10.11 18.77
CA LYS A 22 41.26 10.24 19.03
C LYS A 22 40.85 11.56 18.39
N ALA A 23 40.25 11.50 17.21
CA ALA A 23 39.55 12.62 16.61
C ALA A 23 38.38 12.89 17.55
N THR A 24 38.59 13.81 18.51
CA THR A 24 37.50 14.56 19.10
C THR A 24 36.75 15.14 17.93
N LYS A 25 35.55 14.59 17.69
CA LYS A 25 34.63 15.07 16.67
C LYS A 25 34.42 16.54 17.04
N GLU A 26 35.13 17.45 16.35
CA GLU A 26 34.99 18.87 16.56
C GLU A 26 33.52 19.17 16.29
N MET A 27 32.81 19.46 17.38
CA MET A 27 31.40 19.75 17.33
C MET A 27 31.30 21.08 16.61
N ILE A 28 30.86 21.04 15.35
CA ILE A 28 30.57 22.24 14.58
C ILE A 28 29.58 23.05 15.43
N PRO A 29 29.90 24.30 15.81
CA PRO A 29 29.00 25.09 16.62
C PRO A 29 27.71 25.30 15.83
N HIS A 30 26.63 24.66 16.29
CA HIS A 30 25.31 24.90 15.76
C HIS A 30 24.79 26.23 16.33
N PRO A 31 24.18 27.09 15.51
CA PRO A 31 23.54 28.29 16.02
C PRO A 31 22.45 27.89 17.02
N GLU A 32 22.35 28.61 18.13
CA GLU A 32 21.29 28.41 19.11
C GLU A 32 19.94 28.60 18.43
N ILE A 33 19.11 27.56 18.42
CA ILE A 33 17.75 27.66 17.92
C ILE A 33 16.99 28.53 18.93
N PRO A 34 16.39 29.67 18.53
CA PRO A 34 15.72 30.55 19.47
C PRO A 34 14.38 29.95 19.91
N ILE A 35 14.42 29.08 20.92
CA ILE A 35 13.24 28.39 21.49
C ILE A 35 12.16 29.40 21.93
N ALA A 36 12.56 30.61 22.32
CA ALA A 36 11.66 31.71 22.69
C ALA A 36 10.72 32.18 21.55
N THR A 37 11.03 31.87 20.29
CA THR A 37 10.19 32.25 19.14
C THR A 37 9.11 31.21 18.82
N LEU A 38 9.21 29.99 19.37
CA LEU A 38 8.20 28.94 19.17
C LEU A 38 7.02 29.18 20.11
N ARG A 39 5.90 29.64 19.55
CA ARG A 39 4.66 29.76 20.31
C ARG A 39 4.02 28.37 20.47
N PRO A 40 3.62 27.96 21.69
CA PRO A 40 2.94 26.67 21.90
C PRO A 40 1.69 26.49 21.04
N ASN A 41 0.97 27.58 20.75
CA ASN A 41 -0.21 27.56 19.89
C ASN A 41 0.10 27.12 18.47
N ASP A 42 1.26 27.48 17.92
CA ASP A 42 1.65 27.10 16.56
C ASP A 42 1.95 25.59 16.48
N ILE A 43 2.53 25.01 17.55
CA ILE A 43 2.76 23.56 17.69
C ILE A 43 1.43 22.82 17.80
N LEU A 44 0.50 23.30 18.63
CA LEU A 44 -0.83 22.72 18.77
C LEU A 44 -1.61 22.76 17.46
N LEU A 45 -1.51 23.85 16.71
CA LEU A 45 -2.15 24.00 15.41
C LEU A 45 -1.59 22.98 14.41
N LEU A 46 -0.27 22.81 14.36
CA LEU A 46 0.38 21.84 13.48
C LEU A 46 -0.02 20.39 13.85
N LEU A 47 -0.08 20.08 15.14
CA LEU A 47 -0.54 18.78 15.63
C LEU A 47 -2.00 18.51 15.27
N PHE A 48 -2.88 19.51 15.44
CA PHE A 48 -4.29 19.39 15.11
C PHE A 48 -4.48 19.22 13.60
N LEU A 49 -3.73 19.96 12.79
CA LEU A 49 -3.78 19.84 11.33
C LEU A 49 -3.33 18.45 10.85
N GLY A 50 -2.24 17.93 11.41
CA GLY A 50 -1.77 16.58 11.08
C GLY A 50 -2.73 15.47 11.51
N THR A 51 -3.27 15.57 12.73
CA THR A 51 -4.22 14.57 13.27
C THR A 51 -5.56 14.59 12.53
N THR A 52 -6.09 15.77 12.19
CA THR A 52 -7.33 15.88 11.40
C THR A 52 -7.16 15.35 9.98
N TYR A 53 -6.04 15.63 9.33
CA TYR A 53 -5.72 15.08 8.01
C TYR A 53 -5.63 13.53 8.03
N GLU A 54 -4.91 12.97 9.00
CA GLU A 54 -4.77 11.52 9.16
C GLU A 54 -6.13 10.87 9.45
N LEU A 55 -6.94 11.48 10.33
CA LEU A 55 -8.27 10.98 10.63
C LEU A 55 -9.19 11.01 9.39
N ALA A 56 -9.19 12.13 8.66
CA ALA A 56 -9.99 12.28 7.45
C ALA A 56 -9.58 11.25 6.37
N SER A 57 -8.29 11.06 6.15
CA SER A 57 -7.79 10.09 5.16
C SER A 57 -8.12 8.64 5.52
N ARG A 58 -8.05 8.27 6.81
CA ARG A 58 -8.45 6.95 7.32
C ARG A 58 -9.95 6.72 7.19
N LEU A 59 -10.76 7.71 7.53
CA LEU A 59 -12.23 7.63 7.38
C LEU A 59 -12.60 7.44 5.91
N LEU A 60 -12.03 8.27 5.02
CA LEU A 60 -12.30 8.18 3.59
C LEU A 60 -11.86 6.83 3.01
N SER A 61 -10.68 6.33 3.41
CA SER A 61 -10.21 5.00 3.03
C SER A 61 -11.14 3.89 3.51
N THR A 62 -11.71 4.02 4.70
CA THR A 62 -12.65 3.05 5.27
C THR A 62 -13.97 3.05 4.50
N VAL A 63 -14.50 4.23 4.17
CA VAL A 63 -15.72 4.38 3.36
C VAL A 63 -15.53 3.79 1.97
N LEU A 64 -14.39 4.05 1.31
CA LEU A 64 -14.07 3.50 0.00
C LEU A 64 -13.89 1.98 0.00
N LYS A 65 -13.38 1.41 1.10
CA LYS A 65 -13.21 -0.05 1.24
C LYS A 65 -14.51 -0.75 1.60
N SER A 66 -15.43 -0.08 2.30
CA SER A 66 -16.71 -0.64 2.72
C SER A 66 -17.50 -1.21 1.54
N LYS A 67 -18.20 -2.33 1.79
CA LYS A 67 -19.12 -2.92 0.81
C LYS A 67 -20.44 -2.20 0.89
N SER A 68 -20.97 -1.76 -0.26
CA SER A 68 -22.28 -1.12 -0.30
C SER A 68 -23.37 -2.10 0.10
N SER A 69 -24.52 -1.60 0.59
CA SER A 69 -25.68 -2.44 0.90
C SER A 69 -26.08 -3.27 -0.33
N HIS A 70 -26.09 -2.62 -1.49
CA HIS A 70 -26.38 -3.26 -2.77
C HIS A 70 -25.39 -4.39 -3.13
N GLU A 71 -24.08 -4.20 -2.89
CA GLU A 71 -23.08 -5.26 -3.11
C GLU A 71 -23.34 -6.47 -2.19
N LYS A 72 -23.76 -6.22 -0.94
CA LYS A 72 -24.09 -7.30 0.00
C LYS A 72 -25.32 -8.08 -0.45
N THR A 73 -26.40 -7.39 -0.85
CA THR A 73 -27.62 -8.05 -1.34
C THR A 73 -27.34 -8.86 -2.60
N LEU A 74 -26.55 -8.31 -3.53
CA LEU A 74 -26.20 -9.01 -4.76
C LEU A 74 -25.40 -10.30 -4.49
N ARG A 75 -24.45 -10.25 -3.55
CA ARG A 75 -23.68 -11.45 -3.13
C ARG A 75 -24.58 -12.50 -2.48
N THR A 76 -25.55 -12.10 -1.64
CA THR A 76 -26.48 -13.05 -1.02
C THR A 76 -27.42 -13.68 -2.03
N GLU A 77 -27.95 -12.91 -2.98
CA GLU A 77 -28.79 -13.42 -4.07
C GLU A 77 -28.02 -14.41 -4.95
N LEU A 78 -26.78 -14.10 -5.29
CA LEU A 78 -25.90 -14.95 -6.09
C LEU A 78 -25.62 -16.28 -5.38
N LEU A 79 -25.35 -16.25 -4.07
CA LEU A 79 -25.18 -17.46 -3.28
C LEU A 79 -26.46 -18.32 -3.24
N ALA A 80 -27.63 -17.69 -3.11
CA ALA A 80 -28.90 -18.39 -3.14
C ALA A 80 -29.15 -19.08 -4.49
N LEU A 81 -28.90 -18.37 -5.61
CA LEU A 81 -29.01 -18.93 -6.95
C LEU A 81 -28.03 -20.10 -7.18
N LYS A 82 -26.77 -19.96 -6.73
CA LYS A 82 -25.78 -21.05 -6.83
C LYS A 82 -26.22 -22.29 -6.06
N TYR A 83 -26.78 -22.10 -4.87
CA TYR A 83 -27.32 -23.20 -4.08
C TYR A 83 -28.49 -23.89 -4.78
N GLU A 84 -29.40 -23.11 -5.38
CA GLU A 84 -30.53 -23.65 -6.13
C GLU A 84 -30.09 -24.42 -7.38
N VAL A 85 -29.08 -23.94 -8.12
CA VAL A 85 -28.46 -24.68 -9.24
C VAL A 85 -27.95 -26.04 -8.79
N VAL A 86 -27.26 -26.11 -7.65
CA VAL A 86 -26.77 -27.39 -7.10
C VAL A 86 -27.92 -28.33 -6.77
N ILE A 87 -28.98 -27.84 -6.14
CA ILE A 87 -30.18 -28.64 -5.85
C ILE A 87 -30.81 -29.17 -7.15
N MET A 88 -31.01 -28.31 -8.15
CA MET A 88 -31.66 -28.68 -9.40
C MET A 88 -30.82 -29.66 -10.21
N ARG A 89 -29.49 -29.51 -10.19
CA ARG A 89 -28.56 -30.44 -10.84
C ARG A 89 -28.62 -31.84 -10.21
N ASN A 90 -28.80 -31.92 -8.90
CA ASN A 90 -28.93 -33.20 -8.18
C ASN A 90 -30.25 -33.93 -8.51
N LYS A 91 -31.27 -33.25 -9.00
CA LYS A 91 -32.53 -33.87 -9.46
C LYS A 91 -32.38 -34.63 -10.79
N GLY A 92 -31.24 -34.49 -11.48
CA GLY A 92 -30.91 -35.24 -12.67
C GLY A 92 -31.35 -34.57 -13.99
N PRO A 93 -31.45 -35.32 -15.10
CA PRO A 93 -31.62 -34.75 -16.44
C PRO A 93 -33.01 -34.16 -16.71
N SER A 94 -34.04 -34.54 -15.93
CA SER A 94 -35.41 -34.01 -16.09
C SER A 94 -35.51 -32.51 -15.80
N THR A 95 -34.61 -31.96 -14.99
CA THR A 95 -34.55 -30.54 -14.61
C THR A 95 -33.50 -29.77 -15.41
N PHE A 96 -32.97 -30.32 -16.50
CA PHE A 96 -31.89 -29.70 -17.28
C PHE A 96 -32.24 -28.28 -17.75
N VAL A 97 -33.45 -28.09 -18.27
CA VAL A 97 -33.90 -26.78 -18.78
C VAL A 97 -33.98 -25.75 -17.65
N GLU A 98 -34.48 -26.14 -16.48
CA GLU A 98 -34.57 -25.26 -15.31
C GLU A 98 -33.18 -24.92 -14.76
N THR A 99 -32.30 -25.92 -14.65
CA THR A 99 -30.90 -25.74 -14.27
C THR A 99 -30.21 -24.75 -15.20
N SER A 100 -30.39 -24.88 -16.52
CA SER A 100 -29.80 -23.97 -17.50
C SER A 100 -30.33 -22.53 -17.38
N LYS A 101 -31.61 -22.35 -17.04
CA LYS A 101 -32.18 -21.02 -16.76
C LYS A 101 -31.55 -20.39 -15.51
N LEU A 102 -31.39 -21.18 -14.44
CA LEU A 102 -30.76 -20.72 -13.20
C LEU A 102 -29.28 -20.37 -13.41
N GLU A 103 -28.54 -21.18 -14.17
CA GLU A 103 -27.15 -20.89 -14.52
C GLU A 103 -27.01 -19.58 -15.30
N ARG A 104 -27.92 -19.28 -16.24
CA ARG A 104 -27.94 -17.96 -16.91
C ARG A 104 -28.22 -16.81 -15.95
N ALA A 105 -29.10 -17.02 -14.96
CA ALA A 105 -29.37 -16.03 -13.92
C ALA A 105 -28.12 -15.79 -13.04
N VAL A 106 -27.39 -16.85 -12.69
CA VAL A 106 -26.10 -16.76 -11.98
C VAL A 106 -25.11 -15.95 -12.80
N LEU A 107 -24.92 -16.27 -14.09
CA LEU A 107 -23.99 -15.53 -14.97
C LEU A 107 -24.35 -14.05 -15.08
N LYS A 108 -25.64 -13.72 -15.16
CA LYS A 108 -26.10 -12.32 -15.18
C LYS A 108 -25.70 -11.61 -13.89
N LYS A 109 -25.95 -12.21 -12.73
CA LYS A 109 -25.63 -11.64 -11.42
C LYS A 109 -24.13 -11.55 -11.16
N GLU A 110 -23.34 -12.51 -11.63
CA GLU A 110 -21.88 -12.44 -11.62
C GLU A 110 -21.39 -11.24 -12.44
N SER A 111 -21.93 -11.03 -13.65
CA SER A 111 -21.56 -9.87 -14.47
C SER A 111 -21.93 -8.52 -13.83
N GLU A 112 -23.04 -8.46 -13.08
CA GLU A 112 -23.43 -7.27 -12.32
C GLU A 112 -22.44 -7.00 -11.17
N LEU A 113 -22.00 -8.06 -10.48
CA LEU A 113 -21.02 -7.96 -9.39
C LEU A 113 -19.65 -7.52 -9.93
N ASP A 114 -19.22 -8.08 -11.05
CA ASP A 114 -17.94 -7.73 -11.68
C ASP A 114 -17.89 -6.25 -12.07
N LYS A 115 -18.97 -5.71 -12.65
CA LYS A 115 -19.08 -4.29 -12.97
C LYS A 115 -18.94 -3.40 -11.72
N LEU A 116 -19.60 -3.77 -10.62
CA LEU A 116 -19.48 -3.04 -9.35
C LEU A 116 -18.04 -3.09 -8.80
N GLU A 117 -17.37 -4.23 -8.92
CA GLU A 117 -15.98 -4.38 -8.49
C GLU A 117 -15.01 -3.57 -9.38
N GLU A 118 -15.24 -3.52 -10.69
CA GLU A 118 -14.50 -2.67 -11.63
C GLU A 118 -14.66 -1.18 -11.31
N GLU A 119 -15.90 -0.70 -11.14
CA GLU A 119 -16.17 0.68 -10.72
C GLU A 119 -15.46 1.02 -9.40
N LYS A 120 -15.48 0.09 -8.43
CA LYS A 120 -14.78 0.26 -7.16
C LYS A 120 -13.27 0.35 -7.35
N LYS A 121 -12.67 -0.50 -8.19
CA LYS A 121 -11.24 -0.43 -8.52
C LYS A 121 -10.88 0.92 -9.15
N VAL A 122 -11.71 1.45 -10.05
CA VAL A 122 -11.49 2.77 -10.67
C VAL A 122 -11.55 3.88 -9.60
N ARG A 123 -12.54 3.87 -8.71
CA ARG A 123 -12.65 4.85 -7.61
C ARG A 123 -11.43 4.81 -6.69
N VAL A 124 -11.03 3.61 -6.26
CA VAL A 124 -9.89 3.42 -5.35
C VAL A 124 -8.57 3.83 -6.03
N THR A 125 -8.35 3.45 -7.29
CA THR A 125 -7.12 3.84 -8.00
C THR A 125 -7.03 5.35 -8.24
N THR A 126 -8.16 6.00 -8.54
CA THR A 126 -8.23 7.46 -8.66
C THR A 126 -7.90 8.14 -7.33
N PHE A 127 -8.44 7.64 -6.23
CA PHE A 127 -8.12 8.13 -4.89
C PHE A 127 -6.65 7.94 -4.51
N ILE A 128 -6.07 6.77 -4.81
CA ILE A 128 -4.64 6.51 -4.57
C ILE A 128 -3.76 7.46 -5.40
N LYS A 129 -4.11 7.72 -6.66
CA LYS A 129 -3.39 8.68 -7.51
C LYS A 129 -3.45 10.09 -6.90
N PHE A 130 -4.62 10.50 -6.42
CA PHE A 130 -4.78 11.78 -5.74
C PHE A 130 -3.92 11.87 -4.47
N GLN A 131 -3.95 10.84 -3.61
CA GLN A 131 -3.14 10.80 -2.39
C GLN A 131 -1.64 10.84 -2.67
N LYS A 132 -1.18 10.16 -3.74
CA LYS A 132 0.21 10.22 -4.17
C LYS A 132 0.59 11.65 -4.58
N ASN A 133 -0.23 12.30 -5.42
CA ASN A 133 0.05 13.67 -5.87
C ASN A 133 0.10 14.68 -4.71
N THR A 134 -0.79 14.57 -3.72
CA THR A 134 -0.76 15.45 -2.55
C THR A 134 0.46 15.20 -1.65
N SER A 135 0.90 13.94 -1.51
CA SER A 135 2.11 13.60 -0.76
C SER A 135 3.39 14.16 -1.40
N TYR A 136 3.49 14.14 -2.74
CA TYR A 136 4.66 14.69 -3.44
C TYR A 136 4.67 16.23 -3.43
N GLY A 137 3.50 16.88 -3.48
CA GLY A 137 3.40 18.35 -3.43
C GLY A 137 3.73 18.96 -2.06
N LEU A 138 3.65 18.19 -0.98
CA LEU A 138 4.01 18.59 0.40
C LEU A 138 5.47 18.28 0.76
N SER A 139 6.22 17.61 -0.12
CA SER A 139 7.64 17.24 0.10
C SER A 139 8.63 18.20 -0.60
N LEU A 140 8.15 19.36 -1.07
CA LEU A 140 8.92 20.48 -1.64
C LEU A 140 9.02 21.61 -0.62
#